data_AF-A0A0P6XI23-F1
#
_entry.id   AF-A0A0P6XI23-F1
#
_cell.length_a   1.000
_cell.length_b   1.000
_cell.length_c   1.000
_cell.angle_alpha   90.00
_cell.angle_beta   90.00
_cell.angle_gamma   90.00
#
_symmetry.space_group_name_H-M   'P 1'
#
loop_
_entity.id
_entity.type
_entity.pdbx_description
1 polymer ?
#
loop_
_entity_poly.entity_id
_entity_poly.type
_entity_poly.pdbx_seq_one_letter_code
_entity_poly.pdbx_strand_id
1 'polypeptide(L)'
;MTPPSSQASHSAIAGSGYKYAQANPNAKKYKASAAVQSVTLPPKVDLRPYLTPVEDQGNTNSCTANAIAGAYEYLLKKHLGKPLDVSRLFIYYNARWRAGDQNEDSGSVIQYGMEGVQALGSCTEPTWPFQVKRVTQKPSATSYTEAARFRGLIIQKLPVDLKAWKRCLAEGYPIVFGCALFESFDSCSQNGGVVPMPNPKDVSRGSHGSHAMLCVGYSEVEKVFIVRNSWGAAWGDRGYCYMPYNYLMSKKFNLGDCWMMRSEDDLPDPQDTWVENRKPVIKHMPDFEINAYPVTAYDSIPVQLISEEEIVEYQDEAPEDFVEYIEEVEPEAYVEDDEDYLFCDDEEYDEDEEDEEDEEYEEDEEDEEDEEDEEDEEDEEYEEYEEDEEDEEDEEYEEDEEYEEDEEDEEDEEYEEDEEDEEYEEDEEDEEDEEYEEYEEDEEDEESYEDDGGEAEEDGGDDGGDDDGGEE
;
A
#
# COMPACT_ATOMS: atom_id res chain seq x y z
N MET A 1 4.78 -52.42 25.51
CA MET A 1 3.85 -51.58 24.73
C MET A 1 4.47 -50.20 24.68
N THR A 2 4.86 -49.77 23.49
CA THR A 2 5.43 -48.44 23.22
C THR A 2 4.33 -47.65 22.50
N PRO A 3 4.08 -46.36 22.83
CA PRO A 3 3.14 -45.56 22.05
C PRO A 3 3.64 -45.42 20.60
N PRO A 4 2.74 -45.33 19.61
CA PRO A 4 3.14 -45.05 18.24
C PRO A 4 3.71 -43.64 18.13
N SER A 5 4.78 -43.48 17.36
CA SER A 5 5.28 -42.16 16.98
C SER A 5 4.34 -41.54 15.94
N SER A 6 3.61 -40.49 16.31
CA SER A 6 2.98 -39.59 15.34
C SER A 6 4.08 -38.86 14.58
N GLN A 7 4.44 -39.34 13.39
CA GLN A 7 5.07 -38.47 12.41
C GLN A 7 4.03 -37.43 12.04
N ALA A 8 4.28 -36.16 12.39
CA ALA A 8 3.50 -35.07 11.86
C ALA A 8 3.75 -35.04 10.34
N SER A 9 2.69 -35.28 9.56
CA SER A 9 2.71 -34.99 8.13
C SER A 9 2.75 -33.48 7.99
N HIS A 10 3.93 -32.93 7.72
CA HIS A 10 4.06 -31.55 7.29
C HIS A 10 3.30 -31.41 5.97
N SER A 11 2.15 -30.76 6.01
CA SER A 11 1.53 -30.22 4.80
C SER A 11 2.43 -29.11 4.27
N ALA A 12 2.57 -29.02 2.95
CA ALA A 12 3.02 -27.77 2.32
C ALA A 12 2.03 -26.63 2.64
N ILE A 13 2.48 -25.39 2.51
CA ILE A 13 1.66 -24.21 2.83
C ILE A 13 0.69 -23.96 1.66
N ALA A 14 -0.50 -24.56 1.76
CA ALA A 14 -1.57 -24.34 0.78
C ALA A 14 -2.25 -22.99 1.01
N GLY A 15 -2.21 -22.10 0.00
CA GLY A 15 -2.90 -20.81 0.01
C GLY A 15 -2.10 -19.69 0.69
N SER A 16 -1.34 -18.96 -0.11
CA SER A 16 -0.81 -17.64 0.23
C SER A 16 -0.66 -16.82 -1.06
N GLY A 17 -1.36 -15.69 -1.15
CA GLY A 17 -1.34 -14.85 -2.36
C GLY A 17 0.01 -14.22 -2.72
N TYR A 18 0.92 -14.18 -1.75
CA TYR A 18 2.28 -13.66 -1.95
C TYR A 18 3.30 -14.79 -2.16
N LYS A 19 3.88 -14.83 -3.36
CA LYS A 19 5.05 -15.64 -3.72
C LYS A 19 6.32 -14.81 -3.53
N TYR A 20 7.25 -15.29 -2.71
CA TYR A 20 8.58 -14.69 -2.62
C TYR A 20 9.45 -15.09 -3.82
N ALA A 21 10.08 -14.11 -4.44
CA ALA A 21 11.20 -14.33 -5.36
C ALA A 21 12.42 -13.51 -4.92
N GLN A 22 13.62 -14.03 -5.19
CA GLN A 22 14.81 -13.19 -5.11
C GLN A 22 14.82 -12.21 -6.29
N ALA A 23 14.53 -10.95 -6.01
CA ALA A 23 14.47 -9.88 -7.01
C ALA A 23 15.66 -9.82 -7.97
N ASN A 24 15.38 -9.37 -9.20
CA ASN A 24 16.34 -9.24 -10.30
C ASN A 24 17.66 -8.59 -9.83
N PRO A 25 18.84 -9.19 -10.10
CA PRO A 25 20.14 -8.62 -9.74
C PRO A 25 20.37 -7.19 -10.24
N ASN A 26 19.74 -6.83 -11.37
CA ASN A 26 19.82 -5.53 -12.03
C ASN A 26 18.78 -4.52 -11.53
N ALA A 27 17.84 -4.91 -10.66
CA ALA A 27 16.74 -4.06 -10.18
C ALA A 27 17.26 -2.71 -9.63
N LYS A 28 16.62 -1.62 -10.04
CA LYS A 28 16.96 -0.24 -9.65
C LYS A 28 16.82 -0.12 -8.13
N LYS A 29 17.94 0.07 -7.42
CA LYS A 29 17.94 0.15 -5.95
C LYS A 29 17.47 1.52 -5.50
N TYR A 30 16.63 1.58 -4.47
CA TYR A 30 16.18 2.83 -3.86
C TYR A 30 17.39 3.62 -3.33
N LYS A 31 17.35 4.93 -3.55
CA LYS A 31 18.32 5.90 -3.04
C LYS A 31 17.55 7.18 -2.72
N ALA A 32 17.51 7.54 -1.45
CA ALA A 32 16.97 8.82 -1.00
C ALA A 32 17.61 10.01 -1.72
N SER A 33 16.80 11.02 -2.03
CA SER A 33 17.19 12.33 -2.53
C SER A 33 18.10 13.10 -1.56
N ALA A 34 18.71 14.18 -2.04
CA ALA A 34 19.51 15.07 -1.19
C ALA A 34 18.69 15.73 -0.07
N ALA A 35 17.39 15.98 -0.30
CA ALA A 35 16.48 16.60 0.65
C ALA A 35 16.36 15.76 1.94
N VAL A 36 15.77 14.56 1.88
CA VAL A 36 15.64 13.69 3.07
C VAL A 36 16.95 13.04 3.53
N GLN A 37 18.04 13.20 2.76
CA GLN A 37 19.36 12.77 3.20
C GLN A 37 20.00 13.69 4.23
N SER A 38 19.73 15.00 4.15
CA SER A 38 20.45 16.04 4.89
C SER A 38 19.69 16.59 6.11
N VAL A 39 18.37 16.45 6.13
CA VAL A 39 17.47 16.92 7.20
C VAL A 39 17.27 15.90 8.32
N THR A 40 16.81 16.39 9.47
CA THR A 40 16.16 15.56 10.50
C THR A 40 14.77 15.17 9.98
N LEU A 41 14.47 13.87 9.97
CA LEU A 41 13.14 13.37 9.62
C LEU A 41 12.12 13.69 10.73
N PRO A 42 10.84 13.89 10.41
CA PRO A 42 9.81 14.20 11.40
C PRO A 42 9.60 13.02 12.36
N PRO A 43 9.02 13.24 13.55
CA PRO A 43 8.70 12.17 14.49
C PRO A 43 7.60 11.23 13.96
N LYS A 44 6.86 11.63 12.93
CA LYS A 44 5.80 10.85 12.29
C LYS A 44 5.61 11.28 10.82
N VAL A 45 5.31 10.31 9.97
CA VAL A 45 4.78 10.51 8.61
C VAL A 45 3.51 9.68 8.47
N ASP A 46 2.47 10.26 7.88
CA ASP A 46 1.16 9.61 7.71
C ASP A 46 0.62 9.90 6.30
N LEU A 47 0.76 8.94 5.39
CA LEU A 47 0.33 9.09 3.99
C LEU A 47 -1.19 8.86 3.80
N ARG A 48 -1.90 8.43 4.86
CA ARG A 48 -3.32 8.01 4.78
C ARG A 48 -4.31 9.03 4.19
N PRO A 49 -4.17 10.37 4.39
CA PRO A 49 -5.07 11.33 3.74
C PRO A 49 -5.10 11.25 2.21
N TYR A 50 -3.98 10.82 1.61
CA TYR A 50 -3.81 10.68 0.16
C TYR A 50 -4.04 9.25 -0.34
N LEU A 51 -4.53 8.35 0.52
CA LEU A 51 -5.04 7.04 0.11
C LEU A 51 -6.52 7.13 -0.27
N THR A 52 -6.92 6.12 -1.03
CA THR A 52 -8.26 5.61 -1.33
C THR A 52 -8.85 4.84 -0.13
N PRO A 53 -10.11 4.35 -0.21
CA PRO A 53 -10.68 3.38 0.72
C PRO A 53 -9.82 2.11 0.90
N VAL A 54 -10.17 1.22 1.85
CA VAL A 54 -9.40 -0.01 2.07
C VAL A 54 -10.08 -1.21 1.42
N GLU A 55 -9.37 -1.76 0.44
CA GLU A 55 -9.77 -2.93 -0.34
C GLU A 55 -10.06 -4.17 0.48
N ASP A 56 -11.01 -4.97 0.00
CA ASP A 56 -11.16 -6.36 0.36
C ASP A 56 -10.80 -7.25 -0.85
N GLN A 57 -9.79 -8.10 -0.70
CA GLN A 57 -9.38 -9.12 -1.67
C GLN A 57 -10.32 -10.34 -1.68
N GLY A 58 -11.25 -10.44 -0.73
CA GLY A 58 -12.12 -11.58 -0.51
C GLY A 58 -11.36 -12.90 -0.39
N ASN A 59 -12.00 -14.00 -0.80
CA ASN A 59 -11.36 -15.32 -0.85
C ASN A 59 -10.56 -15.49 -2.16
N THR A 60 -9.51 -14.69 -2.36
CA THR A 60 -8.58 -14.78 -3.49
C THR A 60 -7.12 -14.63 -3.07
N ASN A 61 -6.19 -15.18 -3.85
CA ASN A 61 -4.75 -15.05 -3.66
C ASN A 61 -4.16 -13.73 -4.20
N SER A 62 -4.93 -12.64 -4.26
CA SER A 62 -4.57 -11.38 -4.94
C SER A 62 -3.87 -10.30 -4.08
N CYS A 63 -3.42 -10.60 -2.87
CA CYS A 63 -2.89 -9.59 -1.92
C CYS A 63 -1.76 -8.70 -2.47
N THR A 64 -0.88 -9.26 -3.31
CA THR A 64 0.19 -8.50 -3.99
C THR A 64 -0.37 -7.41 -4.87
N ALA A 65 -1.40 -7.71 -5.67
CA ALA A 65 -2.04 -6.73 -6.53
C ALA A 65 -2.78 -5.66 -5.73
N ASN A 66 -3.44 -6.01 -4.62
CA ASN A 66 -4.10 -5.03 -3.74
C ASN A 66 -3.09 -4.06 -3.12
N ALA A 67 -1.93 -4.55 -2.66
CA ALA A 67 -0.87 -3.71 -2.13
C ALA A 67 -0.20 -2.81 -3.19
N ILE A 68 -0.12 -3.28 -4.45
CA ILE A 68 0.41 -2.53 -5.59
C ILE A 68 -0.60 -1.47 -6.06
N ALA A 69 -1.88 -1.82 -6.15
CA ALA A 69 -2.98 -0.92 -6.47
C ALA A 69 -2.97 0.27 -5.50
N GLY A 70 -2.98 0.01 -4.18
CA GLY A 70 -2.94 1.06 -3.16
C GLY A 70 -1.70 1.96 -3.17
N ALA A 71 -0.58 1.49 -3.75
CA ALA A 71 0.61 2.31 -3.97
C ALA A 71 0.48 3.22 -5.20
N TYR A 72 -0.29 2.77 -6.21
CA TYR A 72 -0.50 3.42 -7.49
C TYR A 72 -1.65 4.44 -7.43
N GLU A 73 -2.77 4.07 -6.83
CA GLU A 73 -3.90 4.95 -6.44
C GLU A 73 -3.40 6.20 -5.69
N TYR A 74 -2.43 6.01 -4.79
CA TYR A 74 -1.78 7.10 -4.06
C TYR A 74 -1.03 8.08 -4.99
N LEU A 75 -0.27 7.56 -5.96
CA LEU A 75 0.47 8.40 -6.92
C LEU A 75 -0.50 9.15 -7.84
N LEU A 76 -1.52 8.44 -8.34
CA LEU A 76 -2.60 9.01 -9.16
C LEU A 76 -3.31 10.13 -8.40
N LYS A 77 -3.68 9.92 -7.13
CA LYS A 77 -4.31 10.94 -6.28
C LYS A 77 -3.40 12.11 -5.90
N LYS A 78 -2.07 11.90 -5.79
CA LYS A 78 -1.09 12.99 -5.62
C LYS A 78 -0.79 13.76 -6.92
N HIS A 79 -1.08 13.18 -8.09
CA HIS A 79 -0.91 13.79 -9.41
C HIS A 79 -2.19 14.54 -9.83
N LEU A 80 -3.31 13.83 -9.97
CA LEU A 80 -4.61 14.32 -10.44
C LEU A 80 -5.38 15.16 -9.40
N GLY A 81 -4.99 15.09 -8.12
CA GLY A 81 -5.71 15.71 -6.99
C GLY A 81 -7.05 15.05 -6.62
N LYS A 82 -7.72 14.37 -7.55
CA LYS A 82 -8.88 13.50 -7.33
C LYS A 82 -8.43 12.05 -7.01
N PRO A 83 -9.20 11.27 -6.21
CA PRO A 83 -9.00 9.82 -6.12
C PRO A 83 -9.29 9.14 -7.47
N LEU A 84 -8.60 8.03 -7.75
CA LEU A 84 -8.91 7.12 -8.85
C LEU A 84 -8.66 5.68 -8.36
N ASP A 85 -9.61 4.79 -8.58
CA ASP A 85 -9.54 3.37 -8.19
C ASP A 85 -9.13 2.51 -9.40
N VAL A 86 -8.20 1.56 -9.20
CA VAL A 86 -7.52 0.84 -10.28
C VAL A 86 -7.74 -0.67 -10.18
N SER A 87 -8.04 -1.31 -11.31
CA SER A 87 -8.44 -2.73 -11.32
C SER A 87 -7.36 -3.64 -10.72
N ARG A 88 -7.64 -4.14 -9.50
CA ARG A 88 -6.80 -5.14 -8.84
C ARG A 88 -6.70 -6.41 -9.64
N LEU A 89 -7.75 -6.79 -10.38
CA LEU A 89 -7.73 -7.97 -11.24
C LEU A 89 -6.91 -7.76 -12.52
N PHE A 90 -6.85 -6.55 -13.08
CA PHE A 90 -5.94 -6.24 -14.18
C PHE A 90 -4.49 -6.37 -13.74
N ILE A 91 -4.14 -5.76 -12.59
CA ILE A 91 -2.81 -5.88 -11.99
C ILE A 91 -2.48 -7.35 -11.70
N TYR A 92 -3.40 -8.09 -11.08
CA TYR A 92 -3.18 -9.48 -10.66
C TYR A 92 -3.11 -10.47 -11.82
N TYR A 93 -3.87 -10.27 -12.90
CA TYR A 93 -3.79 -11.08 -14.11
C TYR A 93 -2.44 -10.87 -14.80
N ASN A 94 -2.07 -9.62 -15.07
CA ASN A 94 -0.82 -9.30 -15.76
C ASN A 94 0.43 -9.69 -14.94
N ALA A 95 0.39 -9.56 -13.61
CA ALA A 95 1.46 -10.04 -12.72
C ALA A 95 1.70 -11.56 -12.79
N ARG A 96 0.66 -12.35 -13.10
CA ARG A 96 0.78 -13.80 -13.33
C ARG A 96 1.11 -14.13 -14.78
N TRP A 97 0.59 -13.39 -15.76
CA TRP A 97 0.89 -13.59 -17.18
C TRP A 97 2.37 -13.30 -17.50
N ARG A 98 2.94 -12.26 -16.87
CA ARG A 98 4.39 -11.97 -16.82
C ARG A 98 5.25 -13.17 -16.38
N ALA A 99 4.66 -14.13 -15.67
CA ALA A 99 5.29 -15.36 -15.16
C ALA A 99 4.76 -16.67 -15.81
N GLY A 100 3.80 -16.61 -16.73
CA GLY A 100 3.15 -17.78 -17.35
C GLY A 100 2.14 -18.53 -16.45
N ASP A 101 1.64 -17.89 -15.39
CA ASP A 101 0.87 -18.48 -14.28
C ASP A 101 -0.59 -17.95 -14.22
N GLN A 102 -1.08 -17.34 -15.31
CA GLN A 102 -2.35 -16.57 -15.32
C GLN A 102 -3.63 -17.43 -15.24
N ASN A 103 -3.50 -18.75 -15.45
CA ASN A 103 -4.64 -19.66 -15.56
C ASN A 103 -5.18 -20.16 -14.21
N GLU A 104 -4.47 -19.90 -13.11
CA GLU A 104 -4.86 -20.34 -11.75
C GLU A 104 -4.82 -19.16 -10.76
N ASP A 105 -5.62 -19.23 -9.68
CA ASP A 105 -5.53 -18.28 -8.55
C ASP A 105 -4.38 -18.67 -7.61
N SER A 106 -3.16 -18.70 -8.15
CA SER A 106 -1.98 -19.29 -7.51
C SER A 106 -1.17 -18.29 -6.67
N GLY A 107 -1.52 -17.01 -6.66
CA GLY A 107 -0.73 -15.91 -6.09
C GLY A 107 0.33 -15.34 -7.05
N SER A 108 0.98 -14.23 -6.70
CA SER A 108 2.01 -13.62 -7.56
C SER A 108 3.24 -13.12 -6.78
N VAL A 109 4.29 -12.78 -7.52
CA VAL A 109 5.50 -12.11 -7.01
C VAL A 109 5.27 -10.59 -7.08
N ILE A 110 5.68 -9.85 -6.06
CA ILE A 110 5.52 -8.37 -6.03
C ILE A 110 6.22 -7.73 -7.23
N GLN A 111 7.47 -8.11 -7.52
CA GLN A 111 8.22 -7.56 -8.65
C GLN A 111 7.49 -7.70 -10.00
N TYR A 112 6.84 -8.84 -10.29
CA TYR A 112 6.12 -9.01 -11.56
C TYR A 112 4.86 -8.14 -11.67
N GLY A 113 4.20 -7.84 -10.54
CA GLY A 113 3.11 -6.86 -10.52
C GLY A 113 3.63 -5.43 -10.71
N MET A 114 4.75 -5.08 -10.07
CA MET A 114 5.40 -3.77 -10.24
C MET A 114 5.88 -3.56 -11.68
N GLU A 115 6.46 -4.60 -12.32
CA GLU A 115 6.82 -4.60 -13.74
C GLU A 115 5.59 -4.53 -14.66
N GLY A 116 4.52 -5.26 -14.32
CA GLY A 116 3.26 -5.24 -15.07
C GLY A 116 2.65 -3.84 -15.13
N VAL A 117 2.51 -3.16 -13.99
CA VAL A 117 1.99 -1.77 -13.95
C VAL A 117 2.97 -0.78 -14.60
N GLN A 118 4.28 -0.99 -14.46
CA GLN A 118 5.28 -0.16 -15.15
C GLN A 118 5.17 -0.24 -16.68
N ALA A 119 4.91 -1.43 -17.23
CA ALA A 119 4.83 -1.65 -18.68
C ALA A 119 3.45 -1.33 -19.27
N LEU A 120 2.37 -1.65 -18.56
CA LEU A 120 1.00 -1.59 -19.08
C LEU A 120 0.19 -0.42 -18.53
N GLY A 121 0.48 0.06 -17.31
CA GLY A 121 -0.42 0.87 -16.47
C GLY A 121 -1.46 -0.01 -15.76
N SER A 122 -2.63 0.56 -15.45
CA SER A 122 -3.85 -0.21 -15.12
C SER A 122 -5.10 0.54 -15.57
N CYS A 123 -6.13 -0.23 -15.97
CA CYS A 123 -7.49 0.29 -16.09
C CYS A 123 -8.07 0.62 -14.72
N THR A 124 -9.16 1.38 -14.72
CA THR A 124 -9.97 1.65 -13.53
C THR A 124 -10.70 0.39 -13.06
N GLU A 125 -11.03 0.29 -11.77
CA GLU A 125 -11.78 -0.87 -11.25
C GLU A 125 -13.16 -1.03 -11.92
N PRO A 126 -13.97 0.03 -12.19
CA PRO A 126 -15.19 -0.07 -13.00
C PRO A 126 -15.02 -0.70 -14.40
N THR A 127 -13.90 -0.43 -15.10
CA THR A 127 -13.61 -1.04 -16.42
C THR A 127 -13.28 -2.54 -16.34
N TRP A 128 -12.73 -3.01 -15.22
CA TRP A 128 -12.44 -4.44 -15.02
C TRP A 128 -12.66 -4.90 -13.57
N PRO A 129 -13.93 -4.96 -13.11
CA PRO A 129 -14.24 -4.98 -11.69
C PRO A 129 -13.88 -6.28 -10.97
N PHE A 130 -13.50 -6.11 -9.71
CA PHE A 130 -13.15 -7.18 -8.79
C PHE A 130 -14.30 -8.17 -8.58
N GLN A 131 -14.24 -9.27 -9.31
CA GLN A 131 -15.16 -10.39 -9.22
C GLN A 131 -14.36 -11.68 -9.15
N VAL A 132 -14.55 -12.52 -8.13
CA VAL A 132 -13.78 -13.76 -7.93
C VAL A 132 -13.80 -14.66 -9.18
N LYS A 133 -14.94 -14.72 -9.88
CA LYS A 133 -15.11 -15.46 -11.15
C LYS A 133 -14.25 -14.95 -12.32
N ARG A 134 -13.72 -13.72 -12.26
CA ARG A 134 -12.84 -13.10 -13.27
C ARG A 134 -11.35 -13.26 -13.00
N VAL A 135 -10.93 -13.84 -11.86
CA VAL A 135 -9.51 -13.91 -11.45
C VAL A 135 -8.58 -14.56 -12.50
N THR A 136 -9.05 -15.52 -13.29
CA THR A 136 -8.27 -16.19 -14.35
C THR A 136 -8.67 -15.76 -15.77
N GLN A 137 -9.55 -14.76 -15.91
CA GLN A 137 -9.98 -14.24 -17.21
C GLN A 137 -9.07 -13.11 -17.67
N LYS A 138 -8.66 -13.12 -18.96
CA LYS A 138 -7.91 -12.00 -19.56
C LYS A 138 -8.79 -10.73 -19.56
N PRO A 139 -8.27 -9.57 -19.10
CA PRO A 139 -8.97 -8.30 -19.26
C PRO A 139 -9.32 -7.98 -20.71
N SER A 140 -10.35 -7.15 -20.90
CA SER A 140 -10.81 -6.75 -22.24
C SER A 140 -9.77 -5.89 -22.97
N ALA A 141 -9.84 -5.82 -24.31
CA ALA A 141 -8.97 -4.92 -25.08
C ALA A 141 -9.11 -3.46 -24.60
N THR A 142 -10.34 -3.01 -24.32
CA THR A 142 -10.64 -1.68 -23.75
C THR A 142 -9.91 -1.46 -22.43
N SER A 143 -9.84 -2.48 -21.57
CA SER A 143 -9.10 -2.43 -20.30
C SER A 143 -7.59 -2.22 -20.51
N TYR A 144 -7.01 -2.76 -21.58
CA TYR A 144 -5.60 -2.51 -21.94
C TYR A 144 -5.39 -1.14 -22.60
N THR A 145 -6.34 -0.65 -23.39
CA THR A 145 -6.32 0.70 -23.99
C THR A 145 -6.43 1.79 -22.92
N GLU A 146 -7.32 1.64 -21.94
CA GLU A 146 -7.41 2.57 -20.80
C GLU A 146 -6.14 2.52 -19.95
N ALA A 147 -5.62 1.32 -19.63
CA ALA A 147 -4.40 1.16 -18.84
C ALA A 147 -3.21 1.92 -19.43
N ALA A 148 -3.09 1.93 -20.77
CA ALA A 148 -1.97 2.55 -21.47
C ALA A 148 -1.79 4.05 -21.17
N ARG A 149 -2.86 4.74 -20.76
CA ARG A 149 -2.89 6.17 -20.43
C ARG A 149 -2.04 6.52 -19.20
N PHE A 150 -1.84 5.57 -18.28
CA PHE A 150 -1.25 5.80 -16.95
C PHE A 150 0.14 5.15 -16.77
N ARG A 151 0.90 4.98 -17.87
CA ARG A 151 2.29 4.49 -17.86
C ARG A 151 3.26 5.57 -17.31
N GLY A 152 4.55 5.26 -17.20
CA GLY A 152 5.59 6.23 -16.77
C GLY A 152 6.14 6.03 -15.34
N LEU A 153 5.86 4.89 -14.70
CA LEU A 153 6.37 4.63 -13.35
C LEU A 153 7.85 4.24 -13.30
N ILE A 154 8.58 4.76 -12.30
CA ILE A 154 9.88 4.26 -11.86
C ILE A 154 9.67 3.33 -10.65
N ILE A 155 9.92 2.03 -10.82
CA ILE A 155 9.96 1.07 -9.70
C ILE A 155 11.37 0.98 -9.10
N GLN A 156 11.49 0.87 -7.77
CA GLN A 156 12.78 0.68 -7.09
C GLN A 156 12.70 -0.26 -5.88
N LYS A 157 13.73 -1.11 -5.70
CA LYS A 157 13.83 -2.04 -4.57
C LYS A 157 14.49 -1.39 -3.35
N LEU A 158 13.84 -1.48 -2.19
CA LEU A 158 14.38 -1.05 -0.90
C LEU A 158 15.17 -2.17 -0.21
N PRO A 159 16.19 -1.83 0.61
CA PRO A 159 16.75 -2.74 1.60
C PRO A 159 15.84 -2.86 2.84
N VAL A 160 16.03 -3.95 3.61
CA VAL A 160 15.53 -4.05 4.99
C VAL A 160 16.42 -3.19 5.90
N ASP A 161 16.11 -1.90 5.95
CA ASP A 161 16.81 -0.89 6.75
C ASP A 161 15.85 0.23 7.18
N LEU A 162 15.82 0.52 8.48
CA LEU A 162 14.87 1.47 9.08
C LEU A 162 15.07 2.89 8.56
N LYS A 163 16.32 3.28 8.25
CA LYS A 163 16.63 4.61 7.74
C LYS A 163 16.25 4.75 6.27
N ALA A 164 16.35 3.69 5.48
CA ALA A 164 15.87 3.65 4.10
C ALA A 164 14.34 3.72 4.04
N TRP A 165 13.63 2.92 4.82
CA TRP A 165 12.16 2.91 4.87
C TRP A 165 11.60 4.27 5.31
N LYS A 166 12.08 4.81 6.44
CA LYS A 166 11.63 6.12 6.92
C LYS A 166 11.93 7.27 5.95
N ARG A 167 13.02 7.18 5.17
CA ARG A 167 13.32 8.17 4.11
C ARG A 167 12.38 8.04 2.93
N CYS A 168 12.09 6.83 2.47
CA CYS A 168 11.15 6.60 1.36
C CYS A 168 9.74 7.12 1.71
N LEU A 169 9.27 6.84 2.92
CA LEU A 169 8.00 7.37 3.45
C LEU A 169 8.04 8.90 3.59
N ALA A 170 9.12 9.48 4.12
CA ALA A 170 9.28 10.94 4.23
C ALA A 170 9.47 11.67 2.88
N GLU A 171 9.77 10.93 1.80
CA GLU A 171 9.70 11.41 0.41
C GLU A 171 8.29 11.25 -0.20
N GLY A 172 7.31 10.82 0.60
CA GLY A 172 5.93 10.63 0.18
C GLY A 172 5.74 9.38 -0.67
N TYR A 173 6.60 8.36 -0.57
CA TYR A 173 6.45 7.12 -1.33
C TYR A 173 6.04 5.96 -0.41
N PRO A 174 4.83 5.39 -0.60
CA PRO A 174 4.44 4.12 0.01
C PRO A 174 5.40 2.98 -0.38
N ILE A 175 5.50 1.98 0.50
CA ILE A 175 6.37 0.81 0.29
C ILE A 175 5.49 -0.44 0.22
N VAL A 176 5.40 -1.07 -0.94
CA VAL A 176 4.84 -2.42 -1.12
C VAL A 176 5.84 -3.41 -0.54
N PHE A 177 5.43 -4.28 0.38
CA PHE A 177 6.33 -5.26 0.98
C PHE A 177 5.68 -6.62 1.20
N GLY A 178 6.48 -7.66 1.00
CA GLY A 178 6.18 -9.01 1.46
C GLY A 178 6.58 -9.19 2.93
N CYS A 179 5.82 -9.97 3.68
CA CYS A 179 6.25 -10.45 4.99
C CYS A 179 5.61 -11.80 5.34
N ALA A 180 6.19 -12.44 6.33
CA ALA A 180 5.60 -13.56 7.04
C ALA A 180 4.64 -13.08 8.13
N LEU A 181 3.60 -13.89 8.37
CA LEU A 181 2.64 -13.74 9.45
C LEU A 181 2.78 -14.89 10.46
N PHE A 182 2.31 -14.64 11.68
CA PHE A 182 2.24 -15.59 12.79
C PHE A 182 0.83 -15.56 13.39
N GLU A 183 0.46 -16.57 14.19
CA GLU A 183 -0.84 -16.62 14.88
C GLU A 183 -1.14 -15.35 15.72
N SER A 184 -0.10 -14.62 16.18
CA SER A 184 -0.27 -13.34 16.87
C SER A 184 -0.94 -12.26 16.00
N PHE A 185 -0.81 -12.33 14.67
CA PHE A 185 -1.42 -11.38 13.73
C PHE A 185 -2.95 -11.42 13.77
N ASP A 186 -3.54 -12.58 14.08
CA ASP A 186 -5.00 -12.76 14.16
C ASP A 186 -5.64 -12.09 15.39
N SER A 187 -4.81 -11.53 16.29
CA SER A 187 -5.26 -10.65 17.38
C SER A 187 -5.27 -9.15 17.04
N CYS A 188 -4.85 -8.78 15.83
CA CYS A 188 -4.66 -7.38 15.41
C CYS A 188 -5.89 -6.48 15.65
N SER A 189 -7.08 -6.91 15.24
CA SER A 189 -8.33 -6.13 15.39
C SER A 189 -8.70 -5.93 16.87
N GLN A 190 -8.54 -6.97 17.68
CA GLN A 190 -8.80 -6.99 19.12
C GLN A 190 -7.83 -6.07 19.87
N ASN A 191 -6.62 -5.89 19.34
CA ASN A 191 -5.57 -5.02 19.87
C ASN A 191 -5.63 -3.58 19.29
N GLY A 192 -6.78 -3.13 18.77
CA GLY A 192 -6.93 -1.78 18.21
C GLY A 192 -6.07 -1.53 16.96
N GLY A 193 -5.81 -2.57 16.17
CA GLY A 193 -4.95 -2.53 14.99
C GLY A 193 -3.47 -2.81 15.28
N VAL A 194 -3.05 -3.07 16.52
CA VAL A 194 -1.63 -3.31 16.83
C VAL A 194 -1.23 -4.77 16.65
N VAL A 195 -0.25 -5.01 15.79
CA VAL A 195 0.31 -6.36 15.56
C VAL A 195 1.33 -6.69 16.67
N PRO A 196 1.14 -7.75 17.47
CA PRO A 196 2.13 -8.15 18.46
C PRO A 196 3.38 -8.74 17.79
N MET A 197 4.55 -8.47 18.35
CA MET A 197 5.76 -9.25 18.04
C MET A 197 5.49 -10.73 18.32
N PRO A 198 5.82 -11.66 17.40
CA PRO A 198 5.65 -13.09 17.63
C PRO A 198 6.53 -13.56 18.79
N ASN A 199 6.09 -14.58 19.53
CA ASN A 199 6.91 -15.18 20.56
C ASN A 199 8.16 -15.83 19.92
N PRO A 200 9.33 -15.80 20.59
CA PRO A 200 10.52 -16.59 20.22
C PRO A 200 10.36 -18.13 20.21
N LYS A 201 9.14 -18.64 20.08
CA LYS A 201 8.75 -20.05 19.96
C LYS A 201 7.72 -20.30 18.85
N ASP A 202 7.12 -19.25 18.30
CA ASP A 202 6.10 -19.35 17.26
C ASP A 202 6.78 -19.66 15.92
N VAL A 203 6.19 -20.55 15.12
CA VAL A 203 6.86 -21.14 13.95
C VAL A 203 6.31 -20.65 12.61
N SER A 204 4.99 -20.43 12.51
CA SER A 204 4.28 -19.81 11.38
C SER A 204 2.83 -19.52 11.81
N ARG A 205 1.98 -19.00 10.89
CA ARG A 205 0.52 -18.88 11.05
C ARG A 205 -0.27 -20.09 10.54
N GLY A 206 0.40 -21.11 9.99
CA GLY A 206 -0.27 -22.17 9.23
C GLY A 206 -0.56 -21.73 7.79
N SER A 207 -1.84 -21.72 7.38
CA SER A 207 -2.26 -21.17 6.09
C SER A 207 -2.15 -19.64 6.07
N HIS A 208 -1.97 -19.03 4.89
CA HIS A 208 -1.66 -17.59 4.77
C HIS A 208 -0.52 -17.16 5.72
N GLY A 209 0.55 -17.96 5.76
CA GLY A 209 1.77 -17.71 6.53
C GLY A 209 2.70 -16.65 5.91
N SER A 210 2.47 -16.29 4.66
CA SER A 210 3.07 -15.15 3.96
C SER A 210 1.96 -14.24 3.41
N HIS A 211 2.22 -12.94 3.35
CA HIS A 211 1.27 -11.91 2.90
C HIS A 211 2.01 -10.70 2.31
N ALA A 212 1.33 -9.93 1.46
CA ALA A 212 1.84 -8.68 0.91
C ALA A 212 0.93 -7.52 1.34
N MET A 213 1.54 -6.43 1.81
CA MET A 213 0.84 -5.26 2.34
C MET A 213 1.55 -3.96 1.95
N LEU A 214 0.90 -2.82 2.19
CA LEU A 214 1.40 -1.51 1.84
C LEU A 214 1.77 -0.71 3.09
N CYS A 215 3.03 -0.35 3.26
CA CYS A 215 3.49 0.54 4.33
C CYS A 215 3.28 2.01 3.91
N VAL A 216 2.55 2.76 4.73
CA VAL A 216 1.99 4.09 4.42
C VAL A 216 2.31 5.15 5.49
N GLY A 217 3.26 4.89 6.37
CA GLY A 217 3.69 5.85 7.38
C GLY A 217 4.51 5.22 8.50
N TYR A 218 4.93 6.04 9.45
CA TYR A 218 5.66 5.59 10.65
C TYR A 218 5.42 6.54 11.83
N SER A 219 5.62 6.04 13.06
CA SER A 219 5.64 6.85 14.27
C SER A 219 6.81 6.47 15.18
N GLU A 220 7.62 7.46 15.55
CA GLU A 220 8.71 7.32 16.53
C GLU A 220 8.22 7.20 17.98
N VAL A 221 6.95 7.56 18.25
CA VAL A 221 6.38 7.55 19.60
C VAL A 221 6.18 6.10 20.06
N GLU A 222 5.51 5.28 19.25
CA GLU A 222 5.28 3.86 19.53
C GLU A 222 6.28 2.92 18.84
N LYS A 223 7.09 3.44 17.90
CA LYS A 223 8.05 2.70 17.06
C LYS A 223 7.37 1.63 16.21
N VAL A 224 6.39 2.11 15.43
CA VAL A 224 5.56 1.31 14.52
C VAL A 224 5.53 1.92 13.12
N PHE A 225 5.40 1.07 12.11
CA PHE A 225 4.95 1.44 10.77
C PHE A 225 3.43 1.43 10.71
N ILE A 226 2.85 2.33 9.93
CA ILE A 226 1.43 2.34 9.57
C ILE A 226 1.28 1.53 8.28
N VAL A 227 0.39 0.55 8.24
CA VAL A 227 0.26 -0.39 7.11
C VAL A 227 -1.21 -0.51 6.68
N ARG A 228 -1.51 -0.35 5.38
CA ARG A 228 -2.81 -0.69 4.75
C ARG A 228 -2.80 -2.18 4.44
N ASN A 229 -3.79 -2.91 4.97
CA ASN A 229 -4.07 -4.29 4.60
C ASN A 229 -5.10 -4.32 3.46
N SER A 230 -5.50 -5.51 3.00
CA SER A 230 -6.44 -5.73 1.90
C SER A 230 -7.61 -6.66 2.29
N TRP A 231 -8.07 -6.58 3.55
CA TRP A 231 -9.15 -7.39 4.13
C TRP A 231 -10.33 -6.51 4.61
N GLY A 232 -10.62 -5.45 3.85
CA GLY A 232 -11.72 -4.52 4.09
C GLY A 232 -11.53 -3.57 5.27
N ALA A 233 -12.38 -2.54 5.33
CA ALA A 233 -12.34 -1.54 6.40
C ALA A 233 -12.75 -2.08 7.79
N ALA A 234 -13.42 -3.24 7.87
CA ALA A 234 -13.83 -3.83 9.15
C ALA A 234 -12.68 -4.48 9.95
N TRP A 235 -11.53 -4.72 9.32
CA TRP A 235 -10.37 -5.36 9.95
C TRP A 235 -9.38 -4.33 10.55
N GLY A 236 -8.71 -4.64 11.66
CA GLY A 236 -7.71 -3.76 12.27
C GLY A 236 -8.29 -2.42 12.77
N ASP A 237 -7.58 -1.32 12.51
CA ASP A 237 -8.06 0.06 12.72
C ASP A 237 -8.51 0.67 11.38
N ARG A 238 -9.75 0.39 10.96
CA ARG A 238 -10.34 0.80 9.66
C ARG A 238 -9.56 0.29 8.43
N GLY A 239 -9.19 -0.99 8.42
CA GLY A 239 -8.39 -1.63 7.37
C GLY A 239 -6.87 -1.45 7.51
N TYR A 240 -6.41 -0.70 8.52
CA TYR A 240 -4.99 -0.48 8.79
C TYR A 240 -4.50 -1.28 10.00
N CYS A 241 -3.20 -1.55 10.04
CA CYS A 241 -2.52 -2.04 11.24
C CYS A 241 -1.22 -1.28 11.54
N TYR A 242 -0.78 -1.42 12.79
CA TYR A 242 0.41 -0.80 13.34
C TYR A 242 1.45 -1.89 13.61
N MET A 243 2.44 -2.03 12.72
CA MET A 243 3.46 -3.08 12.78
C MET A 243 4.73 -2.60 13.48
N PRO A 244 5.24 -3.29 14.51
CA PRO A 244 6.45 -2.88 15.23
C PRO A 244 7.67 -2.78 14.30
N TYR A 245 8.54 -1.79 14.52
CA TYR A 245 9.80 -1.67 13.76
C TYR A 245 10.64 -2.95 13.83
N ASN A 246 10.71 -3.62 14.99
CA ASN A 246 11.45 -4.88 15.13
C ASN A 246 10.86 -6.05 14.30
N TYR A 247 9.58 -5.98 13.92
CA TYR A 247 8.93 -6.98 13.08
C TYR A 247 9.42 -6.85 11.64
N LEU A 248 9.18 -5.70 11.01
CA LEU A 248 9.49 -5.50 9.59
C LEU A 248 11.00 -5.34 9.33
N MET A 249 11.79 -4.94 10.33
CA MET A 249 13.25 -4.92 10.22
C MET A 249 13.91 -6.29 10.50
N SER A 250 13.14 -7.31 10.86
CA SER A 250 13.61 -8.69 10.87
C SER A 250 13.73 -9.22 9.44
N LYS A 251 14.98 -9.40 8.97
CA LYS A 251 15.26 -9.99 7.64
C LYS A 251 14.68 -11.39 7.47
N LYS A 252 14.42 -12.12 8.57
CA LYS A 252 13.72 -13.40 8.53
C LYS A 252 12.23 -13.23 8.21
N PHE A 253 11.58 -12.22 8.78
CA PHE A 253 10.13 -12.05 8.64
C PHE A 253 9.77 -11.29 7.37
N ASN A 254 10.52 -10.25 7.02
CA ASN A 254 10.26 -9.42 5.84
C ASN A 254 10.88 -9.99 4.55
N LEU A 255 11.85 -10.90 4.64
CA LEU A 255 12.55 -11.56 3.51
C LEU A 255 13.30 -10.62 2.54
N GLY A 256 13.12 -9.30 2.67
CA GLY A 256 13.74 -8.28 1.83
C GLY A 256 13.11 -8.16 0.44
N ASP A 257 11.82 -8.43 0.29
CA ASP A 257 11.06 -8.10 -0.92
C ASP A 257 10.19 -6.87 -0.72
N CYS A 258 10.78 -5.69 -0.98
CA CYS A 258 10.25 -4.39 -0.61
C CYS A 258 10.48 -3.42 -1.76
N TRP A 259 9.42 -2.74 -2.21
CA TRP A 259 9.42 -1.95 -3.43
C TRP A 259 8.68 -0.63 -3.23
N MET A 260 9.15 0.40 -3.92
CA MET A 260 8.41 1.65 -4.14
C MET A 260 8.17 1.84 -5.64
N MET A 261 7.13 2.58 -5.96
CA MET A 261 6.89 3.20 -7.26
C MET A 261 6.80 4.72 -7.10
N ARG A 262 7.04 5.44 -8.18
CA ARG A 262 6.89 6.90 -8.30
C ARG A 262 6.68 7.25 -9.78
N SER A 263 6.13 8.41 -10.11
CA SER A 263 6.18 8.89 -11.49
C SER A 263 7.59 9.36 -11.90
N GLU A 264 7.79 9.64 -13.18
CA GLU A 264 8.91 10.47 -13.64
C GLU A 264 8.65 11.97 -13.36
N ASP A 265 7.39 12.39 -13.17
CA ASP A 265 6.94 13.76 -12.90
C ASP A 265 7.26 14.27 -11.49
N ASP A 266 7.29 15.60 -11.34
CA ASP A 266 7.44 16.29 -10.04
C ASP A 266 6.11 16.29 -9.27
N LEU A 267 5.96 15.35 -8.33
CA LEU A 267 4.82 15.27 -7.41
C LEU A 267 4.84 16.41 -6.34
N PRO A 268 3.68 16.78 -5.76
CA PRO A 268 3.59 17.79 -4.71
C PRO A 268 4.44 17.46 -3.47
N ASP A 269 5.05 18.49 -2.87
CA ASP A 269 6.03 18.39 -1.77
C ASP A 269 5.57 17.44 -0.65
N PRO A 270 6.27 16.32 -0.39
CA PRO A 270 5.85 15.30 0.56
C PRO A 270 5.88 15.75 2.03
N GLN A 271 6.40 16.94 2.33
CA GLN A 271 6.30 17.56 3.65
C GLN A 271 4.85 17.84 4.07
N ASP A 272 3.88 17.80 3.16
CA ASP A 272 2.45 17.82 3.48
C ASP A 272 1.99 16.62 4.34
N THR A 273 2.70 15.49 4.28
CA THR A 273 2.45 14.29 5.10
C THR A 273 3.28 14.21 6.40
N TRP A 274 4.14 15.21 6.67
CA TRP A 274 4.99 15.23 7.86
C TRP A 274 4.23 15.75 9.06
N VAL A 275 4.34 15.06 10.21
CA VAL A 275 3.58 15.41 11.41
C VAL A 275 4.50 15.60 12.61
N GLU A 276 4.82 16.87 12.91
CA GLU A 276 5.71 17.26 14.02
C GLU A 276 5.14 17.00 15.42
N ASN A 277 3.81 16.82 15.55
CA ASN A 277 3.22 16.52 16.84
C ASN A 277 3.54 15.08 17.30
N ARG A 278 3.95 14.93 18.56
CA ARG A 278 4.18 13.64 19.23
C ARG A 278 2.89 13.00 19.77
N LYS A 279 1.73 13.23 19.14
CA LYS A 279 0.52 12.45 19.44
C LYS A 279 0.70 11.03 18.87
N PRO A 280 0.34 9.97 19.61
CA PRO A 280 0.26 8.61 19.07
C PRO A 280 -0.53 8.51 17.76
N VAL A 281 -0.23 7.48 16.97
CA VAL A 281 -1.09 7.01 15.86
C VAL A 281 -2.06 5.93 16.35
N ILE A 282 -1.66 5.16 17.37
CA ILE A 282 -2.50 4.16 18.03
C ILE A 282 -3.49 4.86 18.96
N LYS A 283 -4.80 4.71 18.67
CA LYS A 283 -5.89 5.31 19.46
C LYS A 283 -6.06 4.66 20.84
N HIS A 284 -5.93 3.33 20.89
CA HIS A 284 -6.08 2.53 22.09
C HIS A 284 -4.80 1.70 22.27
N MET A 285 -3.95 2.10 23.22
CA MET A 285 -2.71 1.39 23.49
C MET A 285 -3.02 -0.02 24.04
N PRO A 286 -2.40 -1.08 23.52
CA PRO A 286 -2.59 -2.43 24.04
C PRO A 286 -1.95 -2.61 25.42
N ASP A 287 -2.31 -3.70 26.10
CA ASP A 287 -1.76 -4.07 27.42
C ASP A 287 -0.40 -4.81 27.36
N PHE A 288 0.15 -5.01 26.15
CA PHE A 288 1.46 -5.62 25.90
C PHE A 288 2.51 -4.64 25.37
N GLU A 289 3.79 -4.99 25.54
CA GLU A 289 4.91 -4.21 25.00
C GLU A 289 5.05 -4.40 23.48
N ILE A 290 4.74 -3.36 22.71
CA ILE A 290 4.70 -3.38 21.24
C ILE A 290 6.02 -3.89 20.60
N ASN A 291 7.18 -3.59 21.20
CA ASN A 291 8.50 -3.99 20.70
C ASN A 291 9.22 -4.96 21.68
N ALA A 292 8.48 -5.83 22.39
CA ALA A 292 8.95 -6.73 23.47
C ALA A 292 10.22 -7.55 23.22
N TYR A 293 10.60 -7.77 21.96
CA TYR A 293 11.78 -8.54 21.57
C TYR A 293 12.62 -7.77 20.53
N PRO A 294 13.96 -7.66 20.71
CA PRO A 294 14.84 -7.11 19.69
C PRO A 294 14.96 -8.06 18.50
N VAL A 295 15.29 -7.54 17.31
CA VAL A 295 15.49 -8.34 16.09
C VAL A 295 16.43 -9.54 16.30
N THR A 296 17.50 -9.34 17.09
CA THR A 296 18.50 -10.38 17.39
C THR A 296 17.99 -11.54 18.25
N ALA A 297 16.83 -11.40 18.91
CA ALA A 297 16.19 -12.51 19.62
C ALA A 297 15.76 -13.64 18.65
N TYR A 298 15.52 -13.31 17.38
CA TYR A 298 15.06 -14.24 16.36
C TYR A 298 16.20 -14.87 15.56
N ASP A 299 17.46 -14.41 15.70
CA ASP A 299 18.61 -14.87 14.92
C ASP A 299 18.87 -16.38 15.06
N SER A 300 18.68 -16.94 16.26
CA SER A 300 18.88 -18.37 16.56
C SER A 300 17.69 -19.28 16.24
N ILE A 301 16.52 -18.71 15.93
CA ILE A 301 15.29 -19.47 15.72
C ILE A 301 15.22 -20.00 14.27
N PRO A 302 14.95 -21.30 14.05
CA PRO A 302 14.58 -21.81 12.75
C PRO A 302 13.12 -21.39 12.46
N VAL A 303 12.92 -20.43 11.57
CA VAL A 303 11.58 -19.97 11.17
C VAL A 303 11.33 -20.47 9.75
N GLN A 304 10.32 -21.32 9.57
CA GLN A 304 9.92 -21.87 8.27
C GLN A 304 8.66 -21.14 7.81
N LEU A 305 8.88 -20.07 7.04
CA LEU A 305 7.86 -19.09 6.66
C LEU A 305 7.38 -19.28 5.22
N ILE A 306 8.30 -19.72 4.38
CA ILE A 306 8.15 -20.16 3.00
C ILE A 306 9.09 -21.38 2.89
N SER A 307 8.64 -22.49 2.32
CA SER A 307 9.49 -23.66 2.14
C SER A 307 10.53 -23.42 1.03
N GLU A 308 11.64 -24.16 1.03
CA GLU A 308 12.65 -24.04 -0.05
C GLU A 308 12.07 -24.42 -1.43
N GLU A 309 10.94 -25.12 -1.47
CA GLU A 309 10.19 -25.52 -2.66
C GLU A 309 9.17 -24.44 -3.12
N GLU A 310 8.86 -23.46 -2.27
CA GLU A 310 7.96 -22.32 -2.55
C GLU A 310 8.72 -21.04 -2.98
N ILE A 311 10.05 -21.03 -2.96
CA ILE A 311 10.87 -19.90 -3.40
C ILE A 311 10.90 -19.85 -4.93
N VAL A 312 10.38 -18.77 -5.51
CA VAL A 312 10.35 -18.56 -6.96
C VAL A 312 11.72 -18.04 -7.45
N GLU A 313 12.31 -18.71 -8.43
CA GLU A 313 13.44 -18.16 -9.18
C GLU A 313 12.93 -17.10 -10.17
N TYR A 314 13.42 -15.87 -10.04
CA TYR A 314 13.03 -14.76 -10.91
C TYR A 314 13.50 -15.02 -12.37
N GLN A 315 12.60 -14.83 -13.33
CA GLN A 315 12.85 -14.98 -14.76
C GLN A 315 13.02 -13.59 -15.39
N ASP A 316 14.19 -13.33 -15.99
CA ASP A 316 14.45 -12.09 -16.75
C ASP A 316 13.54 -11.99 -17.99
N GLU A 317 13.31 -13.12 -18.67
CA GLU A 317 12.43 -13.21 -19.84
C GLU A 317 10.95 -13.33 -19.41
N ALA A 318 10.05 -12.86 -20.26
CA ALA A 318 8.59 -13.01 -20.13
C ALA A 318 8.07 -13.86 -21.32
N PRO A 319 6.86 -14.44 -21.22
CA PRO A 319 6.26 -15.19 -22.33
C PRO A 319 6.17 -14.35 -23.62
N GLU A 320 6.42 -14.98 -24.77
CA GLU A 320 6.43 -14.29 -26.08
C GLU A 320 5.09 -13.58 -26.35
N ASP A 321 3.96 -14.20 -26.00
CA ASP A 321 2.61 -13.64 -26.14
C ASP A 321 2.33 -12.45 -25.21
N PHE A 322 3.00 -12.36 -24.06
CA PHE A 322 2.92 -11.20 -23.16
C PHE A 322 3.73 -10.02 -23.73
N VAL A 323 4.89 -10.28 -24.35
CA VAL A 323 5.73 -9.25 -24.96
C VAL A 323 5.10 -8.72 -26.25
N GLU A 324 4.68 -9.61 -27.15
CA GLU A 324 3.96 -9.24 -28.39
C GLU A 324 2.73 -8.38 -28.07
N TYR A 325 1.96 -8.72 -27.02
CA TYR A 325 0.78 -7.95 -26.64
C TYR A 325 1.08 -6.60 -25.96
N ILE A 326 2.26 -6.43 -25.34
CA ILE A 326 2.73 -5.10 -24.91
C ILE A 326 3.06 -4.22 -26.12
N GLU A 327 3.69 -4.81 -27.15
CA GLU A 327 4.03 -4.13 -28.40
C GLU A 327 2.79 -3.83 -29.27
N GLU A 328 1.75 -4.68 -29.27
CA GLU A 328 0.47 -4.40 -29.95
C GLU A 328 -0.32 -3.25 -29.31
N VAL A 329 -0.17 -3.02 -27.99
CA VAL A 329 -0.81 -1.89 -27.28
C VAL A 329 0.12 -0.67 -27.32
N GLU A 330 0.42 -0.21 -28.54
CA GLU A 330 1.19 1.02 -28.79
C GLU A 330 0.45 2.28 -28.25
N PRO A 331 1.18 3.25 -27.69
CA PRO A 331 0.58 4.43 -27.06
C PRO A 331 0.34 5.56 -28.08
N GLU A 332 -0.83 5.58 -28.70
CA GLU A 332 -1.34 6.79 -29.37
C GLU A 332 -1.92 7.83 -28.38
N ALA A 333 -1.98 7.49 -27.09
CA ALA A 333 -2.50 8.32 -26.01
C ALA A 333 -1.63 8.25 -24.73
N TYR A 334 -0.43 8.85 -24.77
CA TYR A 334 0.11 9.46 -23.55
C TYR A 334 -0.62 10.79 -23.37
N VAL A 335 -1.39 10.92 -22.29
CA VAL A 335 -2.27 12.07 -22.08
C VAL A 335 -1.47 13.21 -21.46
N GLU A 336 -1.17 14.24 -22.26
CA GLU A 336 -0.38 15.41 -21.84
C GLU A 336 -1.21 16.46 -21.07
N ASP A 337 -2.54 16.29 -20.93
CA ASP A 337 -3.46 17.30 -20.39
C ASP A 337 -4.41 16.71 -19.31
N ASP A 338 -4.52 17.37 -18.15
CA ASP A 338 -5.18 16.81 -16.96
C ASP A 338 -6.72 16.66 -17.12
N GLU A 339 -7.34 17.42 -18.04
CA GLU A 339 -8.80 17.43 -18.22
C GLU A 339 -9.34 16.13 -18.86
N ASP A 340 -8.53 15.42 -19.64
CA ASP A 340 -8.93 14.17 -20.33
C ASP A 340 -9.16 12.99 -19.35
N TYR A 341 -8.73 13.09 -18.09
CA TYR A 341 -8.94 12.07 -17.06
C TYR A 341 -10.34 12.10 -16.42
N LEU A 342 -11.21 13.02 -16.81
CA LEU A 342 -12.58 13.17 -16.29
C LEU A 342 -13.58 12.17 -16.88
N PHE A 343 -13.50 10.91 -16.43
CA PHE A 343 -14.52 9.87 -16.69
C PHE A 343 -14.97 9.16 -15.39
N CYS A 344 -15.09 9.93 -14.31
CA CYS A 344 -15.74 9.57 -13.04
C CYS A 344 -16.29 10.87 -12.40
N ASP A 345 -17.30 11.46 -13.04
CA ASP A 345 -18.34 12.21 -12.32
C ASP A 345 -19.59 11.29 -12.37
N ASP A 346 -20.39 11.28 -11.30
CA ASP A 346 -21.40 10.24 -11.07
C ASP A 346 -22.60 10.35 -12.04
N GLU A 347 -22.81 9.32 -12.88
CA GLU A 347 -24.15 8.98 -13.34
C GLU A 347 -24.83 8.20 -12.20
N GLU A 348 -25.61 8.95 -11.43
CA GLU A 348 -26.51 8.49 -10.38
C GLU A 348 -27.43 7.39 -10.97
N TYR A 349 -27.32 6.16 -10.45
CA TYR A 349 -28.21 5.07 -10.84
C TYR A 349 -29.56 5.28 -10.14
N ASP A 350 -30.43 6.08 -10.75
CA ASP A 350 -31.84 6.16 -10.40
C ASP A 350 -32.51 4.80 -10.71
N GLU A 351 -32.55 3.91 -9.73
CA GLU A 351 -33.51 2.80 -9.68
C GLU A 351 -34.91 3.33 -9.32
N ASP A 352 -35.55 4.11 -10.20
CA ASP A 352 -36.98 4.42 -10.14
C ASP A 352 -37.51 5.07 -11.45
N GLU A 353 -38.15 4.27 -12.32
CA GLU A 353 -39.40 4.62 -13.05
C GLU A 353 -39.90 3.39 -13.85
N GLU A 354 -40.88 2.67 -13.29
CA GLU A 354 -41.77 1.76 -14.07
C GLU A 354 -42.97 2.56 -14.62
N ASP A 355 -43.47 2.13 -15.80
CA ASP A 355 -44.79 2.43 -16.40
C ASP A 355 -45.26 3.90 -16.62
N GLU A 356 -45.46 4.29 -17.90
CA GLU A 356 -46.77 4.57 -18.55
C GLU A 356 -46.67 5.40 -19.88
N GLU A 357 -47.79 5.43 -20.63
CA GLU A 357 -48.15 6.30 -21.79
C GLU A 357 -47.31 6.27 -23.11
N ASP A 358 -47.60 5.24 -23.92
CA ASP A 358 -48.27 5.29 -25.26
C ASP A 358 -48.24 6.55 -26.19
N GLU A 359 -48.38 6.25 -27.50
CA GLU A 359 -48.56 7.16 -28.66
C GLU A 359 -47.34 8.08 -29.01
N GLU A 360 -47.11 8.58 -30.23
CA GLU A 360 -47.91 8.69 -31.45
C GLU A 360 -46.96 8.66 -32.68
N TYR A 361 -47.22 7.83 -33.71
CA TYR A 361 -46.55 7.93 -35.02
C TYR A 361 -47.53 7.66 -36.17
N GLU A 362 -47.74 8.68 -37.01
CA GLU A 362 -48.78 8.70 -38.05
C GLU A 362 -48.52 7.73 -39.23
N GLU A 363 -49.62 7.25 -39.82
CA GLU A 363 -49.65 6.58 -41.12
C GLU A 363 -49.35 7.56 -42.27
N ASP A 364 -48.73 7.07 -43.35
CA ASP A 364 -48.90 7.61 -44.70
C ASP A 364 -48.82 6.41 -45.68
N GLU A 365 -49.92 6.12 -46.40
CA GLU A 365 -50.14 4.90 -47.21
C GLU A 365 -49.80 5.07 -48.73
N GLU A 366 -50.16 4.03 -49.52
CA GLU A 366 -50.21 3.95 -51.01
C GLU A 366 -48.83 3.73 -51.69
N ASP A 367 -48.59 2.69 -52.51
CA ASP A 367 -49.42 2.13 -53.61
C ASP A 367 -49.23 0.59 -53.89
N GLU A 368 -50.10 0.02 -54.77
CA GLU A 368 -50.13 -1.36 -55.37
C GLU A 368 -48.94 -1.63 -56.36
N GLU A 369 -48.67 -2.79 -57.02
CA GLU A 369 -49.37 -4.02 -57.52
C GLU A 369 -48.31 -5.17 -57.71
N ASP A 370 -48.51 -6.50 -57.74
CA ASP A 370 -49.52 -7.52 -57.32
C ASP A 370 -48.89 -8.96 -57.49
N GLU A 371 -49.58 -10.08 -57.19
CA GLU A 371 -49.31 -11.52 -57.54
C GLU A 371 -48.14 -12.31 -56.86
N GLU A 372 -48.15 -13.64 -56.57
CA GLU A 372 -49.20 -14.68 -56.34
C GLU A 372 -48.56 -16.01 -55.76
N ASP A 373 -49.37 -17.06 -55.52
CA ASP A 373 -49.10 -18.52 -55.36
C ASP A 373 -48.58 -19.20 -54.06
N GLU A 374 -49.48 -20.07 -53.52
CA GLU A 374 -49.33 -21.48 -53.02
C GLU A 374 -48.34 -21.81 -51.87
N GLU A 375 -48.75 -22.27 -50.67
CA GLU A 375 -49.53 -23.46 -50.21
C GLU A 375 -48.62 -24.55 -49.59
N ASP A 376 -48.84 -24.86 -48.30
CA ASP A 376 -48.79 -26.22 -47.68
C ASP A 376 -49.22 -26.08 -46.19
N GLU A 377 -50.28 -26.78 -45.77
CA GLU A 377 -50.77 -26.88 -44.37
C GLU A 377 -50.53 -28.30 -43.79
N GLU A 378 -51.08 -28.59 -42.59
CA GLU A 378 -51.20 -29.91 -41.93
C GLU A 378 -49.86 -30.48 -41.35
N ASP A 379 -49.77 -31.05 -40.14
CA ASP A 379 -50.80 -31.62 -39.24
C ASP A 379 -50.52 -31.44 -37.72
N GLU A 380 -51.64 -31.54 -36.98
CA GLU A 380 -51.94 -31.95 -35.58
C GLU A 380 -50.93 -32.86 -34.81
N GLU A 381 -51.02 -33.14 -33.48
CA GLU A 381 -51.61 -32.56 -32.24
C GLU A 381 -51.24 -33.53 -31.06
N TYR A 382 -51.51 -33.20 -29.78
CA TYR A 382 -51.52 -34.09 -28.58
C TYR A 382 -50.16 -34.60 -27.99
N GLU A 383 -50.02 -35.00 -26.71
CA GLU A 383 -50.93 -35.04 -25.53
C GLU A 383 -50.33 -34.29 -24.31
N GLU A 384 -51.23 -33.90 -23.41
CA GLU A 384 -51.07 -33.29 -22.08
C GLU A 384 -51.01 -34.37 -20.98
N TYR A 385 -50.21 -34.16 -19.91
CA TYR A 385 -50.25 -34.97 -18.67
C TYR A 385 -49.94 -34.11 -17.43
N GLU A 386 -50.96 -33.87 -16.59
CA GLU A 386 -50.85 -33.40 -15.20
C GLU A 386 -50.95 -34.59 -14.19
N GLU A 387 -51.25 -34.29 -12.92
CA GLU A 387 -51.30 -35.18 -11.73
C GLU A 387 -49.93 -35.69 -11.20
N ASP A 388 -49.64 -35.72 -9.88
CA ASP A 388 -50.07 -34.93 -8.71
C ASP A 388 -49.22 -35.34 -7.47
N GLU A 389 -49.67 -35.02 -6.24
CA GLU A 389 -49.10 -35.34 -4.89
C GLU A 389 -47.96 -34.38 -4.47
N GLU A 390 -48.14 -33.36 -3.59
CA GLU A 390 -48.69 -33.26 -2.20
C GLU A 390 -47.64 -33.47 -1.07
N ASP A 391 -47.74 -32.64 -0.02
CA ASP A 391 -47.37 -32.88 1.41
C ASP A 391 -45.87 -33.05 1.83
N GLU A 392 -45.31 -32.45 2.91
CA GLU A 392 -45.78 -31.54 3.99
C GLU A 392 -44.65 -30.54 4.43
N GLU A 393 -45.05 -29.51 5.23
CA GLU A 393 -44.47 -28.81 6.42
C GLU A 393 -43.11 -29.30 7.04
N ASP A 394 -42.36 -28.64 7.95
CA ASP A 394 -42.39 -27.32 8.67
C ASP A 394 -41.90 -26.12 7.78
N GLU A 395 -41.38 -24.93 8.17
CA GLU A 395 -41.02 -24.20 9.43
C GLU A 395 -41.15 -22.64 9.18
N GLU A 396 -40.65 -21.73 10.05
CA GLU A 396 -40.89 -20.25 10.03
C GLU A 396 -39.58 -19.39 10.04
N TYR A 397 -39.64 -18.12 9.60
CA TYR A 397 -39.30 -16.88 10.36
C TYR A 397 -39.39 -15.59 9.51
N GLU A 398 -40.43 -14.78 9.74
CA GLU A 398 -40.53 -13.34 9.41
C GLU A 398 -41.17 -12.59 10.62
N GLU A 399 -41.68 -11.36 10.44
CA GLU A 399 -41.94 -10.28 11.44
C GLU A 399 -40.64 -9.58 11.94
N ASP A 400 -40.48 -8.25 11.90
CA ASP A 400 -41.29 -7.17 11.30
C ASP A 400 -40.40 -5.94 10.98
N GLU A 401 -40.81 -5.13 10.00
CA GLU A 401 -40.31 -3.77 9.69
C GLU A 401 -41.46 -2.73 9.87
N GLU A 402 -41.14 -1.43 9.80
CA GLU A 402 -42.06 -0.27 9.93
C GLU A 402 -42.65 -0.05 11.36
N TYR A 403 -42.70 1.18 11.92
CA TYR A 403 -43.41 2.34 11.36
C TYR A 403 -42.95 3.72 11.90
N GLU A 404 -43.11 4.69 10.98
CA GLU A 404 -43.43 6.12 11.14
C GLU A 404 -42.37 7.15 11.60
N GLU A 405 -42.55 8.35 11.04
CA GLU A 405 -41.69 9.53 11.02
C GLU A 405 -42.02 10.52 12.17
N ASP A 406 -41.43 11.73 12.09
CA ASP A 406 -41.85 13.00 12.71
C ASP A 406 -41.95 13.13 14.25
N GLU A 407 -41.19 14.10 14.80
CA GLU A 407 -41.75 15.46 15.00
C GLU A 407 -40.62 16.52 14.98
N GLU A 408 -41.00 17.80 14.85
CA GLU A 408 -40.14 18.94 14.50
C GLU A 408 -39.40 19.60 15.69
N ASP A 409 -38.72 20.73 15.42
CA ASP A 409 -38.05 21.61 16.38
C ASP A 409 -38.96 22.11 17.52
N GLU A 410 -38.42 22.24 18.74
CA GLU A 410 -38.66 23.42 19.58
C GLU A 410 -37.33 24.00 20.07
N GLU A 411 -37.21 25.33 19.96
CA GLU A 411 -36.09 26.11 20.50
C GLU A 411 -36.24 26.38 22.02
N ASP A 412 -35.24 27.07 22.56
CA ASP A 412 -35.41 28.24 23.45
C ASP A 412 -35.25 28.17 25.00
N GLU A 413 -34.69 29.29 25.46
CA GLU A 413 -34.64 29.94 26.78
C GLU A 413 -33.92 29.31 28.01
N GLU A 414 -32.74 29.91 28.28
CA GLU A 414 -32.29 30.53 29.55
C GLU A 414 -32.25 29.74 30.88
N TYR A 415 -31.07 29.76 31.51
CA TYR A 415 -30.88 30.42 32.81
C TYR A 415 -29.48 31.07 32.90
N GLU A 416 -29.42 32.37 33.17
CA GLU A 416 -28.19 33.12 33.51
C GLU A 416 -27.94 33.17 35.05
N GLU A 417 -26.93 33.94 35.45
CA GLU A 417 -26.57 34.39 36.81
C GLU A 417 -26.03 33.31 37.80
N ASP A 418 -24.70 33.29 37.95
CA ASP A 418 -24.06 33.86 39.16
C ASP A 418 -22.60 34.25 38.81
N GLU A 419 -22.30 35.56 38.84
CA GLU A 419 -20.94 36.13 38.78
C GLU A 419 -20.47 36.60 40.19
N GLU A 420 -19.28 37.20 40.25
CA GLU A 420 -18.68 38.00 41.34
C GLU A 420 -17.78 37.29 42.38
N ASP A 421 -16.78 38.07 42.82
CA ASP A 421 -15.97 38.01 44.05
C ASP A 421 -14.94 36.86 44.27
N GLU A 422 -13.63 37.12 44.47
CA GLU A 422 -12.85 38.37 44.54
C GLU A 422 -11.44 38.21 43.90
N GLU A 423 -10.92 39.26 43.24
CA GLU A 423 -9.47 39.53 43.22
C GLU A 423 -9.05 40.17 44.56
N TYR A 424 -7.79 40.06 45.01
CA TYR A 424 -7.01 41.20 45.56
C TYR A 424 -5.57 40.87 45.99
N GLU A 425 -4.65 41.75 45.57
CA GLU A 425 -3.33 42.15 46.13
C GLU A 425 -2.17 41.12 46.23
N GLU A 426 -1.14 41.33 45.40
CA GLU A 426 0.23 41.85 45.72
C GLU A 426 0.57 42.02 47.25
N ASP A 427 1.82 41.98 47.76
CA ASP A 427 3.13 42.20 47.12
C ASP A 427 4.36 41.75 47.98
N GLU A 428 5.54 41.69 47.35
CA GLU A 428 6.95 41.85 47.84
C GLU A 428 7.60 41.01 49.00
N GLU A 429 8.93 41.20 49.12
CA GLU A 429 9.95 40.72 50.11
C GLU A 429 10.36 39.19 50.10
N ASP A 430 11.65 38.79 50.00
CA ASP A 430 12.86 39.50 49.55
C ASP A 430 14.09 38.55 49.30
N GLU A 431 15.19 39.15 48.84
CA GLU A 431 16.65 38.80 48.82
C GLU A 431 17.19 37.80 49.91
N GLU A 432 18.34 37.09 49.83
CA GLU A 432 19.45 36.95 48.85
C GLU A 432 20.24 35.62 49.12
N ASP A 433 21.58 35.60 48.94
CA ASP A 433 22.61 34.58 49.23
C ASP A 433 22.71 33.37 48.26
N GLU A 434 23.85 32.99 47.65
CA GLU A 434 25.13 33.57 47.16
C GLU A 434 26.14 32.38 46.99
N GLU A 435 27.35 32.67 46.50
CA GLU A 435 28.57 31.83 46.51
C GLU A 435 28.54 30.35 46.03
N TYR A 436 29.14 30.14 44.85
CA TYR A 436 30.10 29.04 44.63
C TYR A 436 31.37 29.61 43.97
N GLU A 437 32.21 30.29 44.76
CA GLU A 437 33.50 30.82 44.32
C GLU A 437 34.66 29.79 44.41
N GLU A 438 35.75 30.18 43.74
CA GLU A 438 36.93 29.44 43.33
C GLU A 438 38.04 29.43 44.40
N TYR A 439 38.62 28.25 44.69
CA TYR A 439 39.73 28.03 45.63
C TYR A 439 40.45 26.71 45.29
N GLU A 440 41.79 26.57 45.19
CA GLU A 440 42.93 27.51 45.21
C GLU A 440 44.00 27.05 44.18
N GLU A 441 44.99 27.91 43.88
CA GLU A 441 46.18 27.60 43.07
C GLU A 441 47.34 26.97 43.90
N ASP A 442 48.53 26.87 43.27
CA ASP A 442 49.88 26.67 43.84
C ASP A 442 50.30 25.30 44.44
N GLU A 443 51.24 24.63 43.77
CA GLU A 443 52.66 24.72 44.18
C GLU A 443 53.60 24.71 42.95
N GLU A 444 54.64 25.54 43.07
CA GLU A 444 55.84 25.82 42.25
C GLU A 444 56.52 24.56 41.61
N ASP A 445 57.30 24.59 40.51
CA ASP A 445 58.56 25.37 40.41
C ASP A 445 59.27 25.35 39.01
N GLU A 446 59.90 26.50 38.69
CA GLU A 446 61.14 26.80 37.92
C GLU A 446 61.58 26.24 36.52
N GLU A 447 62.57 26.97 35.94
CA GLU A 447 63.39 26.79 34.72
C GLU A 447 62.67 26.80 33.34
N SER A 448 62.51 27.94 32.65
CA SER A 448 63.51 28.93 32.14
C SER A 448 64.32 28.48 30.90
N TYR A 449 64.26 29.29 29.82
CA TYR A 449 65.42 29.81 29.08
C TYR A 449 64.99 30.85 28.02
N GLU A 450 65.85 31.84 27.80
CA GLU A 450 65.71 32.93 26.82
C GLU A 450 66.19 32.47 25.42
N ASP A 451 65.72 33.07 24.31
CA ASP A 451 66.45 34.17 23.65
C ASP A 451 65.74 34.68 22.36
N ASP A 452 66.18 35.85 21.91
CA ASP A 452 65.64 36.79 20.92
C ASP A 452 65.79 36.40 19.42
N GLY A 453 65.03 37.09 18.57
CA GLY A 453 65.63 37.75 17.39
C GLY A 453 65.42 37.16 15.99
N GLY A 454 65.12 38.06 15.05
CA GLY A 454 65.67 37.98 13.68
C GLY A 454 64.67 37.94 12.52
N GLU A 455 64.34 39.12 11.96
CA GLU A 455 63.89 39.24 10.58
C GLU A 455 65.09 39.27 9.58
N ALA A 456 64.75 39.22 8.29
CA ALA A 456 65.46 39.83 7.15
C ALA A 456 66.41 38.98 6.26
N GLU A 457 65.94 38.78 5.03
CA GLU A 457 66.56 39.21 3.75
C GLU A 457 67.80 38.54 3.10
N GLU A 458 67.72 38.54 1.76
CA GLU A 458 68.74 38.61 0.69
C GLU A 458 69.88 37.56 0.52
N ASP A 459 69.69 36.74 -0.54
CA ASP A 459 70.55 36.64 -1.75
C ASP A 459 71.81 35.73 -1.76
N GLY A 460 72.24 35.27 -2.96
CA GLY A 460 73.58 34.68 -3.13
C GLY A 460 73.93 33.59 -4.17
N GLY A 461 73.16 33.32 -5.24
CA GLY A 461 73.60 32.49 -6.40
C GLY A 461 73.85 30.98 -6.15
N ASP A 462 74.38 30.17 -7.09
CA ASP A 462 74.72 30.38 -8.52
C ASP A 462 74.83 29.01 -9.28
N ASP A 463 74.99 29.07 -10.62
CA ASP A 463 75.66 28.11 -11.52
C ASP A 463 74.91 26.85 -12.09
N GLY A 464 74.74 26.84 -13.42
CA GLY A 464 75.04 25.66 -14.26
C GLY A 464 73.91 24.91 -15.00
N GLY A 465 73.78 25.08 -16.33
CA GLY A 465 73.01 24.17 -17.20
C GLY A 465 72.59 24.72 -18.57
N ASP A 466 73.40 24.50 -19.61
CA ASP A 466 73.23 25.04 -20.99
C ASP A 466 72.45 24.15 -21.99
N ASP A 467 72.29 24.71 -23.21
CA ASP A 467 72.18 24.07 -24.54
C ASP A 467 70.79 23.65 -25.11
N ASP A 468 70.09 24.66 -25.65
CA ASP A 468 69.68 24.88 -27.07
C ASP A 468 69.38 23.68 -28.05
N GLY A 469 68.61 24.00 -29.10
CA GLY A 469 68.29 23.16 -30.25
C GLY A 469 66.80 22.75 -30.34
N GLY A 470 66.09 22.95 -31.46
CA GLY A 470 66.47 23.59 -32.73
C GLY A 470 65.28 23.61 -33.72
N GLU A 471 65.38 24.42 -34.77
CA GLU A 471 64.31 24.73 -35.74
C GLU A 471 63.99 23.59 -36.73
N GLU A 472 62.71 23.42 -37.12
CA GLU A 472 62.16 23.77 -38.45
C GLU A 472 60.61 23.76 -38.46
#